data_AF-A0A3D1TXN4-F1
#
_entry.id   AF-A0A3D1TXN4-F1
#
_cell.length_a   1.000
_cell.length_b   1.000
_cell.length_c   1.000
_cell.angle_alpha   90.00
_cell.angle_beta   90.00
_cell.angle_gamma   90.00
#
_symmetry.space_group_name_H-M   'P 1'
#
loop_
_entity.id
_entity.type
_entity.pdbx_description
1 polymer ?
#
loop_
_entity_poly.entity_id
_entity_poly.type
_entity_poly.pdbx_seq_one_letter_code
_entity_poly.pdbx_strand_id
1 'polypeptide(L)' 'MLRSPFVTSNVKEKPMTTAPAEQVGTMVLFENARVRVWDLALAPGESLAKHIHGTDYFFIAELVGLIRFADP' A
#
# COMPACT_ATOMS: atom_id res chain seq x y z
N MET A 1 -47.46 1.80 -6.75
CA MET A 1 -46.65 3.04 -6.82
C MET A 1 -45.56 2.90 -5.78
N LEU A 2 -44.25 2.91 -6.03
CA LEU A 2 -43.41 2.95 -7.23
C LEU A 2 -42.10 2.25 -6.80
N ARG A 3 -41.61 1.25 -7.53
CA ARG A 3 -40.32 0.59 -7.24
C ARG A 3 -39.19 1.55 -7.63
N SER A 4 -38.29 1.82 -6.69
CA SER A 4 -37.05 2.58 -6.93
C SER A 4 -36.14 1.84 -7.92
N PRO A 5 -35.68 2.45 -9.02
CA PRO A 5 -34.66 1.87 -9.86
C PRO A 5 -33.28 2.25 -9.30
N PHE A 6 -32.64 1.32 -8.59
CA PHE A 6 -31.18 1.36 -8.49
C PHE A 6 -30.64 1.13 -9.90
N VAL A 7 -30.15 2.19 -10.53
CA VAL A 7 -29.36 2.11 -11.77
C VAL A 7 -28.02 1.54 -11.39
N THR A 8 -27.81 0.24 -11.63
CA THR A 8 -26.48 -0.34 -11.57
C THR A 8 -25.71 0.17 -12.80
N SER A 9 -24.94 1.24 -12.62
CA SER A 9 -23.98 1.66 -13.64
C SER A 9 -22.92 0.57 -13.77
N ASN A 10 -22.97 -0.17 -14.88
CA ASN A 10 -22.03 -1.23 -15.24
C ASN A 10 -20.71 -0.61 -15.75
N VAL A 11 -20.08 0.25 -14.94
CA VAL A 11 -18.72 0.70 -15.22
C VAL A 11 -17.80 -0.47 -14.92
N LYS A 12 -17.38 -1.19 -15.96
CA LYS A 12 -16.21 -2.05 -15.89
C LYS A 12 -15.03 -1.14 -15.57
N GLU A 13 -14.66 -1.05 -14.30
CA GLU A 13 -13.43 -0.37 -13.92
C GLU A 13 -12.27 -1.00 -14.68
N LYS A 14 -11.54 -0.19 -15.43
CA LYS A 14 -10.33 -0.60 -16.10
C LYS A 14 -9.35 -1.03 -15.00
N PRO A 15 -8.74 -2.22 -15.04
CA PRO A 15 -7.81 -2.62 -13.99
C PRO A 15 -6.70 -1.57 -13.91
N MET A 16 -6.66 -0.87 -12.79
CA MET A 16 -5.67 0.16 -12.52
C MET A 16 -4.39 -0.58 -12.18
N THR A 17 -3.49 -0.67 -13.16
CA THR A 17 -2.16 -1.28 -12.96
C THR A 17 -1.45 -0.53 -11.85
N THR A 18 -1.19 -1.22 -10.73
CA THR A 18 -0.39 -0.67 -9.63
C THR A 18 1.05 -0.55 -10.11
N ALA A 19 1.60 0.67 -10.11
CA ALA A 19 2.98 0.93 -10.51
C ALA A 19 3.96 0.72 -9.34
N PRO A 20 5.26 0.52 -9.62
CA PRO A 20 6.27 0.58 -8.59
C PRO A 20 6.29 1.97 -7.95
N ALA A 21 6.58 2.03 -6.64
CA ALA A 21 6.77 3.27 -5.91
C ALA A 21 8.21 3.34 -5.42
N GLU A 22 8.86 4.49 -5.63
CA GLU A 22 10.17 4.78 -5.04
C GLU A 22 10.06 5.22 -3.57
N GLN A 23 8.90 5.76 -3.18
CA GLN A 23 8.57 6.16 -1.82
C GLN A 23 7.79 5.03 -1.14
N VAL A 24 8.50 4.20 -0.38
CA VAL A 24 7.97 2.98 0.26
C VAL A 24 7.84 3.09 1.78
N GLY A 25 8.49 4.08 2.40
CA GLY A 25 8.50 4.31 3.84
C GLY A 25 8.20 5.76 4.22
N THR A 26 8.29 6.07 5.51
CA THR A 26 8.05 7.41 6.05
C THR A 26 9.31 8.28 5.99
N MET A 27 10.49 7.69 6.20
CA MET A 27 11.77 8.41 6.21
C MET A 27 12.91 7.50 5.73
N VAL A 28 13.84 8.03 4.93
CA VAL A 28 15.08 7.31 4.59
C VAL A 28 16.06 7.40 5.75
N LEU A 29 16.46 6.26 6.29
CA LEU A 29 17.46 6.17 7.36
C LEU A 29 18.88 6.03 6.81
N PHE A 30 19.03 5.35 5.68
CA PHE A 30 20.31 5.09 5.04
C PHE A 30 20.13 4.76 3.56
N GLU A 31 21.06 5.18 2.72
CA GLU A 31 21.09 4.81 1.30
C GLU A 31 22.52 4.70 0.78
N ASN A 32 22.78 3.66 -0.01
CA ASN A 32 23.99 3.51 -0.80
C ASN A 32 23.71 2.79 -2.12
N ALA A 33 24.76 2.49 -2.89
CA ALA A 33 24.66 1.85 -4.21
C ALA A 33 24.08 0.41 -4.20
N ARG A 34 23.82 -0.19 -3.04
CA ARG A 34 23.31 -1.57 -2.90
C ARG A 34 21.98 -1.64 -2.15
N VAL A 35 21.75 -0.77 -1.18
CA VAL A 35 20.58 -0.83 -0.30
C VAL A 35 20.10 0.55 0.10
N ARG A 36 18.77 0.68 0.21
CA ARG A 36 18.07 1.79 0.83
C ARG A 36 17.30 1.25 2.03
N VAL A 37 17.47 1.86 3.20
CA VAL A 37 16.79 1.50 4.45
C VAL A 37 15.84 2.63 4.81
N TRP A 38 14.60 2.26 5.10
CA TRP A 38 13.53 3.18 5.47
C TRP A 38 13.10 2.92 6.90
N ASP A 39 12.70 3.99 7.58
CA ASP A 39 11.76 3.91 8.69
C ASP A 39 10.33 3.78 8.13
N LEU A 40 9.48 3.07 8.86
CA LEU A 40 8.09 2.88 8.54
C LEU A 40 7.28 2.88 9.84
N ALA A 41 6.64 4.00 10.11
CA ALA A 41 5.76 4.18 11.25
C ALA A 41 4.31 4.36 10.77
N LEU A 42 3.39 3.64 11.41
CA LEU A 42 1.96 3.78 11.21
C LEU A 42 1.29 3.99 12.57
N ALA A 43 0.48 5.03 12.70
CA ALA A 43 -0.47 5.14 13.80
C ALA A 43 -1.64 4.16 13.60
N PRO A 44 -2.38 3.80 14.66
CA PRO A 44 -3.56 2.96 14.53
C PRO A 44 -4.57 3.53 13.51
N GLY A 45 -4.93 2.72 12.52
CA GLY A 45 -5.85 3.10 11.44
C GLY A 45 -5.18 3.65 10.18
N GLU A 46 -3.88 3.93 10.22
CA GLU A 46 -3.13 4.33 9.02
C GLU A 46 -2.83 3.13 8.12
N SER A 47 -2.52 3.43 6.85
CA SER A 47 -2.20 2.43 5.84
C SER A 47 -1.13 2.96 4.90
N LEU A 48 -0.34 2.04 4.33
CA LEU A 48 0.62 2.36 3.28
C LEU A 48 -0.08 2.39 1.94
N ALA A 49 0.44 3.20 1.01
CA ALA A 49 0.00 3.17 -0.37
C ALA A 49 0.31 1.81 -1.01
N LYS A 50 -0.66 1.27 -1.76
CA LYS A 50 -0.45 0.06 -2.56
C LYS A 50 0.58 0.33 -3.65
N HIS A 51 1.57 -0.54 -3.77
CA HIS A 51 2.62 -0.47 -4.79
C HIS A 51 3.13 -1.87 -5.12
N ILE A 52 3.91 -1.98 -6.20
CA ILE A 52 4.66 -3.20 -6.52
C ILE A 52 6.14 -3.01 -6.22
N HIS A 53 6.81 -4.06 -5.76
CA HIS A 53 8.25 -4.03 -5.53
C HIS A 53 9.00 -4.28 -6.84
N GLY A 54 9.90 -3.37 -7.21
CA GLY A 54 10.81 -3.53 -8.35
C GLY A 54 12.12 -4.25 -8.00
N THR A 55 12.40 -4.44 -6.71
CA THR A 55 13.57 -5.14 -6.16
C THR A 55 13.15 -6.07 -5.03
N ASP A 56 14.08 -6.80 -4.42
CA ASP A 56 13.81 -7.60 -3.23
C ASP A 56 13.68 -6.71 -1.98
N TYR A 57 12.66 -6.96 -1.16
CA TYR A 57 12.37 -6.22 0.07
C TYR A 57 12.25 -7.21 1.24
N PHE A 58 12.74 -6.80 2.40
CA PHE A 58 12.45 -7.44 3.67
C PHE A 58 12.18 -6.36 4.71
N PHE A 59 11.46 -6.74 5.77
CA PHE A 59 11.09 -5.84 6.86
C PHE A 59 11.44 -6.47 8.20
N ILE A 60 11.83 -5.62 9.15
CA ILE A 60 11.99 -5.97 10.55
C ILE A 60 10.95 -5.15 11.31
N ALA A 61 10.07 -5.83 12.04
CA ALA A 61 9.14 -5.17 12.94
C ALA A 61 9.80 -5.00 14.31
N GLU A 62 10.26 -3.78 14.60
CA GLU A 62 10.92 -3.48 15.89
C GLU A 62 9.92 -3.30 17.03
N LEU A 63 8.70 -2.87 16.72
CA LEU A 63 7.63 -2.61 17.69
C LEU A 63 6.49 -3.62 17.54
N VAL A 64 5.87 -3.95 18.67
CA VAL A 64 4.65 -4.77 18.69
C VAL A 64 3.46 -4.00 18.13
N GLY A 65 2.71 -4.62 17.24
CA GLY A 65 1.51 -4.07 16.63
C GLY A 65 0.77 -5.12 15.78
N LEU A 66 -0.47 -4.81 15.39
CA LEU A 66 -1.22 -5.62 14.44
C LEU A 66 -1.23 -4.95 13.08
N ILE A 67 -0.46 -5.50 12.15
CA ILE A 67 -0.51 -5.12 10.74
C ILE A 67 -1.33 -6.19 9.99
N ARG A 68 -2.22 -5.73 9.12
CA ARG A 68 -2.99 -6.61 8.23
C ARG A 68 -2.66 -6.26 6.79
N PHE A 69 -2.50 -7.29 5.96
CA PHE A 69 -2.50 -7.09 4.52
C PHE A 69 -3.93 -6.82 4.06
N ALA A 70 -4.14 -5.70 3.37
CA ALA A 70 -5.41 -5.38 2.78
C ALA A 70 -5.58 -6.18 1.48
N ASP A 71 -6.57 -7.06 1.45
CA ASP A 71 -7.03 -7.83 0.28
C ASP A 71 -5.90 -8.63 -0.43
N PRO A 72 -5.51 -9.81 0.11
CA PRO A 72 -4.38 -10.62 -0.38
C PRO A 72 -4.61 -11.27 -1.75
#